data_AF-A0A7C4IGN1-F1
#
_entry.id   AF-A0A7C4IGN1-F1
#
_cell.length_a   1.000
_cell.length_b   1.000
_cell.length_c   1.000
_cell.angle_alpha   90.00
_cell.angle_beta   90.00
_cell.angle_gamma   90.00
#
_symmetry.space_group_name_H-M   'P 1'
#
loop_
_entity.id
_entity.type
_entity.pdbx_description
1 polymer ?
#
loop_
_entity_poly.entity_id
_entity_poly.type
_entity_poly.pdbx_seq_one_letter_code
_entity_poly.pdbx_strand_id
1 'polypeptide(L)'
;MLGRRRKGQGHLQAVERVRQWTRARFSLPPEAMVLVAELECRRPGCPPLETVVVFWSAAGAQHRFKVFKRTIAVAEDDIPFAWLREALVVDAEIDLSCC
;
A
#
# COMPACT_ATOMS: atom_id res chain seq x y z
N MET A 1 10.59 -23.10 12.15
CA MET A 1 9.47 -23.56 11.30
C MET A 1 8.82 -22.35 10.61
N LEU A 2 9.47 -21.74 9.61
CA LEU A 2 8.89 -20.61 8.85
C LEU A 2 8.07 -21.19 7.70
N GLY A 3 6.81 -21.51 8.01
CA GLY A 3 5.83 -21.90 7.02
C GLY A 3 5.59 -20.75 6.05
N ARG A 4 6.32 -20.73 4.94
CA ARG A 4 5.92 -20.03 3.73
C ARG A 4 4.66 -20.74 3.23
N ARG A 5 3.52 -20.51 3.89
CA ARG A 5 2.21 -20.79 3.29
C ARG A 5 2.29 -20.12 1.94
N ARG A 6 2.18 -20.92 0.87
CA ARG A 6 1.86 -20.47 -0.48
C ARG A 6 0.81 -19.37 -0.29
N LYS A 7 1.18 -18.09 -0.34
CA LYS A 7 0.20 -17.00 -0.33
C LYS A 7 -0.73 -17.37 -1.47
N GLY A 8 -1.98 -17.74 -1.14
CA GLY A 8 -2.86 -18.44 -2.08
C GLY A 8 -3.02 -17.64 -3.37
N GLN A 9 -3.41 -18.28 -4.47
CA GLN A 9 -3.64 -17.57 -5.75
C GLN A 9 -4.52 -16.34 -5.57
N GLY A 10 -5.52 -16.39 -4.69
CA GLY A 10 -6.37 -15.24 -4.34
C GLY A 10 -5.63 -14.05 -3.71
N HIS A 11 -4.55 -14.28 -2.94
CA HIS A 11 -3.74 -13.19 -2.41
C HIS A 11 -2.91 -12.50 -3.51
N LEU A 12 -2.33 -13.27 -4.44
CA LEU A 12 -1.60 -12.70 -5.58
C LEU A 12 -2.52 -11.87 -6.49
N GLN A 13 -3.73 -12.37 -6.75
CA GLN A 13 -4.75 -11.63 -7.49
C GLN A 13 -5.19 -10.36 -6.76
N ALA A 14 -5.35 -10.41 -5.44
CA ALA A 14 -5.67 -9.23 -4.64
C ALA A 14 -4.55 -8.18 -4.67
N VAL A 15 -3.29 -8.61 -4.55
CA VAL A 15 -2.11 -7.72 -4.69
C VAL A 15 -2.11 -7.03 -6.05
N GLU A 16 -2.38 -7.76 -7.12
CA GLU A 16 -2.38 -7.20 -8.46
C GLU A 16 -3.55 -6.23 -8.69
N ARG A 17 -4.74 -6.54 -8.16
CA ARG A 17 -5.90 -5.63 -8.19
C ARG A 17 -5.60 -4.30 -7.48
N VAL A 18 -5.03 -4.35 -6.27
CA VAL A 18 -4.64 -3.14 -5.52
C VAL A 18 -3.57 -2.34 -6.29
N ARG A 19 -2.61 -3.02 -6.92
CA ARG A 19 -1.60 -2.38 -7.78
C ARG A 19 -2.26 -1.64 -8.94
N GLN A 20 -3.19 -2.26 -9.65
CA GLN A 20 -3.88 -1.66 -10.79
C GLN A 20 -4.71 -0.45 -10.40
N TRP A 21 -5.48 -0.53 -9.30
CA TRP A 21 -6.22 0.61 -8.79
C TRP A 21 -5.33 1.77 -8.38
N THR A 22 -4.18 1.48 -7.75
CA THR A 22 -3.20 2.51 -7.38
C THR A 22 -2.64 3.20 -8.62
N ARG A 23 -2.28 2.43 -9.65
CA ARG A 23 -1.81 2.98 -10.93
C ARG A 23 -2.85 3.87 -11.59
N ALA A 24 -4.09 3.40 -11.68
CA ALA A 24 -5.18 4.15 -12.28
C ALA A 24 -5.50 5.44 -11.50
N ARG A 25 -5.56 5.35 -10.16
CA ARG A 25 -5.94 6.46 -9.29
C ARG A 25 -4.95 7.62 -9.31
N PHE A 26 -3.66 7.32 -9.41
CA PHE A 26 -2.60 8.34 -9.40
C PHE A 26 -1.98 8.59 -10.78
N SER A 27 -2.60 8.06 -11.84
CA SER A 27 -2.12 8.18 -13.23
C SER A 27 -0.65 7.80 -13.38
N LEU A 28 -0.23 6.69 -12.74
CA LEU A 28 1.16 6.25 -12.72
C LEU A 28 1.54 5.63 -14.08
N PRO A 29 2.70 5.99 -14.65
CA PRO A 29 3.12 5.42 -15.92
C PRO A 29 3.49 3.93 -15.78
N PRO A 30 3.48 3.14 -16.87
CA PRO A 30 3.67 1.68 -16.82
C PRO A 30 4.92 1.22 -16.07
N GLU A 31 6.01 1.96 -16.21
CA GLU A 31 7.31 1.73 -15.58
C GLU A 31 7.37 2.12 -14.11
N ALA A 32 6.40 2.91 -13.60
CA ALA A 32 6.39 3.31 -12.20
C ALA A 32 6.33 2.09 -11.28
N MET A 33 7.19 2.05 -10.28
CA MET A 33 7.19 0.99 -9.29
C MET A 33 6.02 1.16 -8.34
N VAL A 34 5.31 0.07 -8.06
CA VAL A 34 4.28 -0.02 -7.04
C VAL A 34 4.58 -1.26 -6.21
N LEU A 35 4.56 -1.14 -4.89
CA LEU A 35 4.74 -2.24 -3.95
C LEU A 35 3.51 -2.34 -3.08
N VAL A 36 2.97 -3.55 -2.95
CA VAL A 36 1.82 -3.84 -2.10
C VAL A 36 2.24 -4.95 -1.13
N ALA A 37 2.17 -4.66 0.17
CA ALA A 37 2.55 -5.60 1.22
C ALA A 37 1.45 -5.72 2.27
N GLU A 38 1.15 -6.95 2.69
CA GLU A 38 0.30 -7.22 3.85
C GLU A 38 1.20 -7.43 5.06
N LEU A 39 1.00 -6.64 6.11
CA LEU A 39 1.80 -6.63 7.33
C LEU A 39 0.91 -6.84 8.55
N GLU A 40 1.48 -7.37 9.62
CA GLU A 40 0.81 -7.43 10.93
C GLU A 40 0.83 -6.07 11.60
N CYS A 41 -0.34 -5.56 12.01
CA CYS A 41 -0.39 -4.34 12.80
C CYS A 41 -0.20 -4.67 14.28
N ARG A 42 0.91 -4.22 14.87
CA ARG A 42 1.27 -4.54 16.28
C ARG A 42 0.79 -3.49 17.30
N ARG A 43 -0.04 -2.53 16.88
CA ARG A 43 -0.58 -1.48 17.75
C ARG A 43 -1.86 -1.97 18.45
N PRO A 44 -2.04 -1.69 19.76
CA PRO A 44 -3.28 -2.01 20.46
C PRO A 44 -4.50 -1.42 19.76
N GLY A 45 -5.56 -2.22 19.56
CA GLY A 45 -6.79 -1.78 18.90
C GLY A 45 -6.77 -1.77 17.37
N CYS A 46 -5.62 -2.05 16.74
CA CYS A 46 -5.56 -2.16 15.28
C CYS A 46 -5.99 -3.56 14.79
N PRO A 47 -6.60 -3.66 13.60
CA PRO A 47 -6.84 -4.95 12.95
C PRO A 47 -5.53 -5.74 12.82
N PRO A 48 -5.56 -7.08 12.90
CA PRO A 48 -4.35 -7.88 12.95
C PRO A 48 -3.47 -7.75 11.69
N LEU A 49 -4.06 -7.36 10.56
CA LEU A 49 -3.37 -7.20 9.29
C LEU A 49 -3.74 -5.88 8.61
N GLU A 50 -2.74 -5.21 8.07
CA GLU A 50 -2.84 -3.99 7.26
C GLU A 50 -2.21 -4.19 5.89
N THR A 51 -2.69 -3.45 4.90
CA THR A 51 -2.11 -3.39 3.56
C THR A 51 -1.38 -2.07 3.40
N VAL A 52 -0.07 -2.14 3.16
CA VAL A 52 0.78 -1.00 2.86
C VAL A 52 1.02 -0.94 1.37
N VAL A 53 0.79 0.23 0.79
CA VAL A 53 1.09 0.51 -0.62
C VAL A 53 2.16 1.58 -0.68
N VAL A 54 3.21 1.32 -1.46
CA VAL A 54 4.28 2.27 -1.74
C VAL A 54 4.39 2.42 -3.26
N PHE A 55 4.49 3.63 -3.76
CA PHE A 55 4.71 3.87 -5.18
C PHE A 55 5.63 5.07 -5.40
N TRP A 56 6.23 5.14 -6.58
CA TRP A 56 7.10 6.24 -6.97
C TRP A 56 6.45 7.03 -8.10
N SER A 57 6.45 8.36 -7.97
CA SER A 57 6.05 9.23 -9.05
C SER A 57 7.17 9.36 -10.10
N ALA A 58 6.84 9.92 -11.26
CA ALA A 58 7.83 10.17 -12.33
C ALA A 58 8.99 11.08 -11.88
N ALA A 59 8.76 11.94 -10.89
CA ALA A 59 9.80 12.79 -10.29
C ALA A 59 10.71 12.05 -9.30
N GLY A 60 10.49 10.74 -9.10
CA GLY A 60 11.23 9.93 -8.14
C GLY A 60 10.75 10.05 -6.69
N ALA A 61 9.75 10.89 -6.40
CA ALA A 61 9.20 11.01 -5.07
C ALA A 61 8.48 9.72 -4.66
N GLN A 62 8.79 9.22 -3.46
CA GLN A 62 8.18 8.05 -2.88
C GLN A 62 6.90 8.45 -2.14
N HIS A 63 5.80 7.75 -2.42
CA HIS A 63 4.52 7.92 -1.74
C HIS A 63 4.14 6.64 -1.00
N ARG A 64 3.50 6.76 0.17
CA ARG A 64 3.05 5.63 0.98
C ARG A 64 1.70 5.90 1.61
N PHE A 65 0.82 4.90 1.57
CA PHE A 65 -0.40 4.89 2.38
C PHE A 65 -0.66 3.51 2.98
N LYS A 66 -1.50 3.48 4.01
CA LYS A 66 -1.93 2.26 4.70
C LYS A 66 -3.44 2.12 4.62
N VAL A 67 -3.90 0.91 4.37
CA VAL A 67 -5.29 0.49 4.52
C VAL A 67 -5.34 -0.53 5.65
N PHE A 68 -6.10 -0.26 6.71
CA PHE A 68 -6.22 -1.15 7.88
C PHE A 68 -7.13 -2.36 7.59
N LYS A 69 -6.85 -3.06 6.49
CA LYS A 69 -7.52 -4.27 6.03
C LYS A 69 -6.49 -5.23 5.45
N ARG A 70 -6.79 -6.53 5.52
CA ARG A 70 -6.11 -7.55 4.71
C ARG A 70 -6.22 -7.22 3.23
N THR A 71 -5.20 -7.56 2.43
CA THR A 71 -5.15 -7.17 1.01
C THR A 71 -6.31 -7.72 0.21
N ILE A 72 -6.81 -8.91 0.56
CA ILE A 72 -7.98 -9.50 -0.10
C ILE A 72 -9.27 -8.69 0.12
N ALA A 73 -9.37 -7.99 1.25
CA ALA A 73 -10.54 -7.19 1.63
C ALA A 73 -10.44 -5.71 1.23
N VAL A 74 -9.31 -5.29 0.62
CA VAL A 74 -9.17 -3.94 0.08
C VAL A 74 -10.10 -3.79 -1.11
N ALA A 75 -10.88 -2.71 -1.13
CA ALA A 75 -11.72 -2.28 -2.24
C ALA A 75 -11.11 -1.06 -2.96
N GLU A 76 -11.64 -0.71 -4.13
CA GLU A 76 -11.14 0.44 -4.90
C GLU A 76 -11.35 1.77 -4.15
N ASP A 77 -12.45 1.87 -3.40
CA ASP A 77 -12.79 3.04 -2.59
C ASP A 77 -11.85 3.21 -1.38
N ASP A 78 -11.11 2.16 -1.00
CA ASP A 78 -10.10 2.25 0.05
C ASP A 78 -8.80 2.90 -0.45
N ILE A 79 -8.63 3.05 -1.77
CA ILE A 79 -7.49 3.77 -2.34
C ILE A 79 -7.74 5.27 -2.13
N PRO A 80 -6.76 6.06 -1.65
CA PRO A 80 -6.94 7.49 -1.47
C PRO A 80 -7.29 8.19 -2.78
N PHE A 81 -8.02 9.29 -2.71
CA PHE A 81 -8.30 10.11 -3.89
C PHE A 81 -7.02 10.73 -4.46
N ALA A 82 -6.99 10.97 -5.77
CA ALA A 82 -5.81 11.48 -6.47
C ALA A 82 -5.28 12.79 -5.88
N TRP A 83 -6.17 13.67 -5.40
CA TRP A 83 -5.81 14.95 -4.80
C TRP A 83 -5.05 14.82 -3.48
N LEU A 84 -5.07 13.66 -2.81
CA LEU A 84 -4.28 13.38 -1.61
C LEU A 84 -2.83 12.99 -1.92
N ARG A 85 -2.45 12.80 -3.19
CA ARG A 85 -1.13 12.27 -3.58
C ARG A 85 0.04 12.97 -2.90
N GLU A 86 0.03 14.30 -2.88
CA GLU A 86 1.13 15.09 -2.29
C GLU A 86 1.23 14.91 -0.76
N ALA A 87 0.10 14.68 -0.08
CA ALA A 87 0.08 14.38 1.35
C ALA A 87 0.61 12.97 1.69
N LEU A 88 0.77 12.10 0.69
CA LEU A 88 1.29 10.74 0.85
C LEU A 88 2.80 10.64 0.66
N VAL A 89 3.48 11.74 0.33
CA VAL A 89 4.94 11.74 0.15
C VAL A 89 5.61 11.28 1.43
N VAL A 90 6.49 10.29 1.32
CA VAL A 90 7.39 9.87 2.40
C VAL A 90 8.61 10.77 2.32
N ASP A 91 8.67 11.73 3.22
CA ASP A 91 9.91 12.46 3.47
C ASP A 91 10.84 11.56 4.30
N ALA A 92 12.07 11.36 3.83
CA ALA A 92 13.08 10.59 4.54
C ALA A 92 13.54 11.28 5.83
N GLU A 93 13.32 12.59 5.98
CA GLU A 93 13.63 13.38 7.18
C GLU A 93 12.45 13.47 8.15
N ILE A 94 11.23 13.19 7.70
CA ILE A 94 10.02 13.10 8.55
C ILE A 94 9.80 11.63 8.93
N ASP A 95 10.83 11.00 9.49
CA ASP A 95 10.62 9.93 10.46
C ASP A 95 10.01 10.60 11.70
N LEU A 96 8.68 10.69 11.70
CA LEU A 96 7.89 11.14 12.84
C LEU A 96 8.14 10.21 14.03
N SER A 97 9.23 10.52 14.72
CA SER A 97 9.50 10.30 16.14
C SER A 97 8.45 10.96 17.06
N CYS A 98 7.33 11.45 16.52
CA CYS A 98 6.19 11.93 17.29
C CYS A 98 5.03 10.92 17.20
N CYS A 99 5.00 10.07 18.23
CA CYS A 99 3.90 9.20 18.71
C CYS A 99 3.77 7.77 18.14
#